data_AF-A0A7X7ILB1-F1
#
_entry.id   AF-A0A7X7ILB1-F1
#
_cell.length_a   1.000
_cell.length_b   1.000
_cell.length_c   1.000
_cell.angle_alpha   90.00
_cell.angle_beta   90.00
_cell.angle_gamma   90.00
#
_symmetry.space_group_name_H-M   'P 1'
#
loop_
_entity.id
_entity.type
_entity.pdbx_description
1 polymer ?
#
loop_
_entity_poly.entity_id
_entity_poly.type
_entity_poly.pdbx_seq_one_letter_code
_entity_poly.pdbx_strand_id
1 'polypeptide(L)'
;MITITAERVSHDGGIRVALRFPTDRELTEKVKMLPGARWSERLNCWHIPDAPDVISMLFKNFSRYAYIDYTAFRKTNSANRHQGGGKTEKVIRKVTGQPFSIPPEFTEVSSGQSLQGSGHHDSNNGVKGSEGSGSGTETEPTSPPSPDTKSGVPEKRSSLKEVVLSPVARVDIDRFRSWLEARRFPETTVRTYTTMMEAFLKFVAPRVAVDCNAGDLVRMVNDYILPNGLSYSYQNQLISAVKKFYREICNDVIDPGEFTRPRVRHRLPNVLSKEEVRRILSAPMNEKHRVLLSVIYGCGLRRSEAIMLELDDIDRDRLLLSIRQSKGFKDRIVPISPKLIEMIDSYLKRYKPTTYIFEGQRQGDPYSATSVEKIFGVACLRAGIRKKITLHGLRHSYATHLLETGTDLRYIQELLGHKSSKTTEIYTHVTEKSIQKIRSPFDDL
;
A
#
# COMPACT_ATOMS: atom_id res chain seq x y z
N MET A 1 -20.51 -12.54 -6.54
CA MET A 1 -20.84 -11.47 -7.50
C MET A 1 -20.61 -12.02 -8.89
N ILE A 2 -21.60 -11.96 -9.78
CA ILE A 2 -21.53 -12.56 -11.12
C ILE A 2 -20.59 -11.72 -11.99
N THR A 3 -19.83 -12.34 -12.89
CA THR A 3 -18.92 -11.65 -13.81
C THR A 3 -19.47 -11.67 -15.23
N ILE A 4 -19.54 -10.49 -15.85
CA ILE A 4 -19.77 -10.31 -17.28
C ILE A 4 -18.42 -10.04 -17.94
N THR A 5 -17.95 -10.98 -18.75
CA THR A 5 -16.77 -10.79 -19.59
C THR A 5 -17.18 -10.10 -20.88
N ALA A 6 -16.62 -8.93 -21.13
CA ALA A 6 -16.82 -8.16 -22.34
C ALA A 6 -15.58 -8.29 -23.25
N GLU A 7 -15.78 -8.71 -24.50
CA GLU A 7 -14.71 -8.86 -25.49
C GLU A 7 -15.14 -8.37 -26.88
N ARG A 8 -14.21 -7.79 -27.65
CA ARG A 8 -14.48 -7.41 -29.05
C ARG A 8 -14.40 -8.63 -29.95
N VAL A 9 -15.44 -8.84 -30.75
CA VAL A 9 -15.57 -9.94 -31.71
C VAL A 9 -15.97 -9.41 -33.07
N SER A 10 -15.46 -10.01 -34.14
CA SER A 10 -15.97 -9.77 -35.49
C SER A 10 -17.18 -10.65 -35.72
N HIS A 11 -18.34 -10.06 -35.98
CA HIS A 11 -19.60 -10.78 -36.18
C HIS A 11 -20.52 -10.03 -37.15
N ASP A 12 -21.11 -10.73 -38.11
CA ASP A 12 -21.98 -10.19 -39.17
C ASP A 12 -21.41 -8.95 -39.89
N GLY A 13 -20.15 -9.02 -40.30
CA GLY A 13 -19.50 -7.96 -41.10
C GLY A 13 -19.12 -6.70 -40.32
N GLY A 14 -19.25 -6.69 -38.98
CA GLY A 14 -18.88 -5.56 -38.12
C GLY A 14 -18.14 -5.97 -36.84
N ILE A 15 -17.56 -4.98 -36.16
CA ILE A 15 -16.98 -5.17 -34.82
C ILE A 15 -18.11 -5.02 -33.79
N ARG A 16 -18.26 -6.04 -32.94
CA ARG A 16 -19.27 -6.10 -31.88
C ARG A 16 -18.62 -6.46 -30.57
N VAL A 17 -19.31 -6.20 -29.47
CA VAL A 17 -18.86 -6.56 -28.12
C VAL A 17 -19.71 -7.72 -27.62
N ALA A 18 -19.07 -8.88 -27.44
CA ALA A 18 -19.67 -10.06 -26.83
C ALA A 18 -19.66 -9.93 -25.30
N LEU A 19 -20.78 -10.30 -24.67
CA LEU A 19 -21.01 -10.30 -23.23
C LEU A 19 -21.25 -11.73 -22.78
N ARG A 20 -20.27 -12.32 -22.08
CA ARG A 20 -20.34 -13.68 -21.56
C ARG A 20 -20.54 -13.66 -20.05
N PHE A 21 -21.56 -14.35 -19.57
CA PHE A 21 -21.84 -14.51 -18.14
C PHE A 21 -22.60 -15.83 -17.92
N PRO A 22 -22.54 -16.41 -16.70
CA PRO A 22 -23.37 -17.56 -16.33
C PRO A 22 -24.85 -17.29 -16.57
N THR A 23 -25.64 -18.32 -16.90
CA THR A 23 -27.07 -18.19 -17.16
C THR A 23 -27.80 -17.61 -15.94
N ASP A 24 -28.10 -16.32 -16.00
CA ASP A 24 -28.77 -15.57 -14.95
C ASP A 24 -29.95 -14.80 -15.54
N ARG A 25 -31.14 -15.00 -14.97
CA ARG A 25 -32.39 -14.45 -15.49
C ARG A 25 -32.44 -12.92 -15.39
N GLU A 26 -31.91 -12.35 -14.30
CA GLU A 26 -31.94 -10.91 -14.06
C GLU A 26 -30.96 -10.18 -15.00
N LEU A 27 -29.75 -10.72 -15.16
CA LEU A 27 -28.76 -10.17 -16.09
C LEU A 27 -29.21 -10.29 -17.55
N THR A 28 -29.85 -11.41 -17.92
CA THR A 28 -30.36 -11.60 -19.29
C THR A 28 -31.40 -10.55 -19.66
N GLU A 29 -32.35 -10.26 -18.77
CA GLU A 29 -33.35 -9.21 -18.99
C GLU A 29 -32.71 -7.82 -19.10
N LYS A 30 -31.67 -7.54 -18.30
CA LYS A 30 -30.92 -6.27 -18.40
C LYS A 30 -30.11 -6.15 -19.69
N VAL A 31 -29.53 -7.24 -20.19
CA VAL A 31 -28.79 -7.23 -21.47
C VAL A 31 -29.71 -7.00 -22.67
N LYS A 32 -30.93 -7.55 -22.66
CA LYS A 32 -31.94 -7.28 -23.70
C LYS A 32 -32.32 -5.80 -23.83
N MET A 33 -32.22 -5.04 -22.73
CA MET A 33 -32.53 -3.60 -22.71
C MET A 33 -31.43 -2.72 -23.31
N LEU A 34 -30.25 -3.27 -23.64
CA LEU A 34 -29.19 -2.49 -24.26
C LEU A 34 -29.47 -2.21 -25.74
N PRO A 35 -29.09 -1.03 -26.25
CA PRO A 35 -29.31 -0.67 -27.64
C PRO A 35 -28.55 -1.62 -28.58
N GLY A 36 -29.30 -2.29 -29.46
CA GLY A 36 -28.75 -3.20 -30.46
C GLY A 36 -28.24 -4.54 -29.91
N ALA A 37 -28.61 -4.92 -28.68
CA ALA A 37 -28.31 -6.23 -28.13
C ALA A 37 -29.00 -7.36 -28.90
N ARG A 38 -28.25 -8.39 -29.25
CA ARG A 38 -28.76 -9.60 -29.89
C ARG A 38 -28.08 -10.84 -29.32
N TRP A 39 -28.81 -11.95 -29.28
CA TRP A 39 -28.24 -13.26 -29.01
C TRP A 39 -27.62 -13.83 -30.29
N SER A 40 -26.44 -14.44 -30.19
CA SER A 40 -25.81 -15.17 -31.28
C SER A 40 -25.65 -16.63 -30.93
N GLU A 41 -26.30 -17.51 -31.70
CA GLU A 41 -26.15 -18.96 -31.57
C GLU A 41 -24.72 -19.41 -31.89
N ARG A 42 -24.04 -18.73 -32.83
CA ARG A 42 -22.65 -19.03 -33.21
C ARG A 42 -21.65 -18.71 -32.10
N LEU A 43 -21.88 -17.63 -31.34
CA LEU A 43 -20.98 -17.22 -30.26
C LEU A 43 -21.42 -17.71 -28.88
N ASN A 44 -22.63 -18.28 -28.79
CA ASN A 44 -23.31 -18.68 -27.57
C ASN A 44 -23.30 -17.59 -26.49
N CYS A 45 -23.56 -16.34 -26.90
CA CYS A 45 -23.57 -15.18 -25.99
C CYS A 45 -24.39 -14.02 -26.56
N TRP A 46 -24.70 -13.06 -25.68
CA TRP A 46 -25.26 -11.77 -26.08
C TRP A 46 -24.18 -10.87 -26.66
N HIS A 47 -24.51 -10.03 -27.63
CA HIS A 47 -23.58 -9.03 -28.17
C HIS A 47 -24.25 -7.69 -28.53
N ILE A 48 -23.50 -6.61 -28.36
CA ILE A 48 -23.91 -5.23 -28.69
C ILE A 48 -22.98 -4.63 -29.76
N PRO A 49 -23.39 -3.61 -30.52
CA PRO A 49 -22.50 -2.90 -31.44
C PRO A 49 -21.31 -2.29 -30.68
N ASP A 50 -20.11 -2.29 -31.28
CA ASP A 50 -18.97 -1.57 -30.69
C ASP A 50 -19.14 -0.06 -30.94
N ALA A 51 -19.26 0.71 -29.87
CA ALA A 51 -19.35 2.16 -29.88
C ALA A 51 -18.32 2.75 -28.89
N PRO A 52 -17.86 4.00 -29.08
CA PRO A 52 -16.81 4.58 -28.26
C PRO A 52 -17.12 4.62 -26.76
N ASP A 53 -18.40 4.66 -26.40
CA ASP A 53 -18.92 4.73 -25.03
C ASP A 53 -19.39 3.38 -24.46
N VAL A 54 -19.20 2.26 -25.17
CA VAL A 54 -19.69 0.94 -24.75
C VAL A 54 -19.25 0.56 -23.34
N ILE A 55 -18.00 0.84 -22.98
CA ILE A 55 -17.50 0.53 -21.63
C ILE A 55 -18.30 1.32 -20.59
N SER A 56 -18.44 2.63 -20.79
CA SER A 56 -19.23 3.51 -19.93
C SER A 56 -20.69 3.08 -19.83
N MET A 57 -21.29 2.64 -20.95
CA MET A 57 -22.66 2.12 -21.00
C MET A 57 -22.80 0.81 -20.22
N LEU A 58 -21.86 -0.12 -20.35
CA LEU A 58 -21.85 -1.38 -19.59
C LEU A 58 -21.73 -1.10 -18.09
N PHE A 59 -20.82 -0.20 -17.69
CA PHE A 59 -20.70 0.20 -16.29
C PHE A 59 -21.97 0.85 -15.75
N LYS A 60 -22.62 1.74 -16.50
CA LYS A 60 -23.87 2.38 -16.08
C LYS A 60 -25.00 1.38 -15.83
N ASN A 61 -25.09 0.33 -16.65
CA ASN A 61 -26.21 -0.61 -16.61
C ASN A 61 -25.97 -1.84 -15.71
N PHE A 62 -24.73 -2.32 -15.58
CA PHE A 62 -24.44 -3.60 -14.90
C PHE A 62 -23.60 -3.48 -13.62
N SER A 63 -22.95 -2.34 -13.34
CA SER A 63 -22.03 -2.22 -12.18
C SER A 63 -22.64 -2.53 -10.82
N ARG A 64 -23.97 -2.41 -10.68
CA ARG A 64 -24.71 -2.76 -9.45
C ARG A 64 -25.02 -4.25 -9.31
N TYR A 65 -24.96 -5.01 -10.39
CA TYR A 65 -25.44 -6.40 -10.47
C TYR A 65 -24.31 -7.39 -10.76
N ALA A 66 -23.33 -6.98 -11.57
CA ALA A 66 -22.22 -7.83 -12.00
C ALA A 66 -20.91 -7.05 -12.08
N TYR A 67 -19.81 -7.76 -11.83
CA TYR A 67 -18.47 -7.30 -12.16
C TYR A 67 -18.28 -7.36 -13.68
N ILE A 68 -17.71 -6.33 -14.29
CA ILE A 68 -17.50 -6.25 -15.73
C ILE A 68 -16.02 -6.45 -16.00
N ASP A 69 -15.66 -7.61 -16.56
CA ASP A 69 -14.30 -7.89 -17.02
C ASP A 69 -14.14 -7.42 -18.46
N TYR A 70 -13.50 -6.26 -18.64
CA TYR A 70 -13.17 -5.67 -19.94
C TYR A 70 -11.66 -5.77 -20.23
N THR A 71 -10.92 -6.67 -19.55
CA THR A 71 -9.47 -6.83 -19.76
C THR A 71 -9.11 -7.16 -21.21
N ALA A 72 -10.01 -7.81 -21.94
CA ALA A 72 -9.86 -8.06 -23.38
C ALA A 72 -9.76 -6.77 -24.22
N PHE A 73 -10.31 -5.64 -23.75
CA PHE A 73 -10.22 -4.34 -24.41
C PHE A 73 -8.84 -3.68 -24.28
N ARG A 74 -8.00 -4.12 -23.32
CA ARG A 74 -6.61 -3.61 -23.17
C ARG A 74 -5.66 -4.13 -24.23
N LYS A 75 -5.97 -5.26 -24.90
CA LYS A 75 -5.04 -5.95 -25.81
C LYS A 75 -4.89 -5.29 -27.19
N THR A 76 -5.69 -4.29 -27.55
CA THR A 76 -5.67 -3.70 -28.91
C THR A 76 -4.74 -2.49 -29.06
N ASN A 77 -4.18 -1.93 -27.96
CA ASN A 77 -3.31 -0.74 -28.04
C ASN A 77 -1.82 -1.05 -28.28
N SER A 78 -1.39 -2.31 -28.20
CA SER A 78 0.03 -2.68 -28.33
C SER A 78 0.45 -3.12 -29.73
N ALA A 79 -0.50 -3.30 -30.67
CA ALA A 79 -0.21 -3.84 -32.01
C ALA A 79 -0.14 -2.79 -33.14
N ASN A 80 -0.57 -1.54 -32.91
CA ASN A 80 -0.64 -0.52 -33.97
C ASN A 80 0.47 0.55 -33.94
N ARG A 81 1.58 0.29 -33.25
CA ARG A 81 2.77 1.18 -33.25
C ARG A 81 3.85 0.78 -34.27
N HIS A 82 3.65 -0.28 -35.05
CA HIS A 82 4.62 -0.74 -36.05
C HIS A 82 3.98 -0.84 -37.44
N GLN A 83 3.42 0.24 -37.94
CA GLN A 83 3.32 0.52 -39.37
C GLN A 83 2.93 1.98 -39.57
N GLY A 84 3.93 2.81 -39.88
CA GLY A 84 3.72 4.22 -40.23
C GLY A 84 4.90 5.09 -39.84
N GLY A 85 5.82 5.31 -40.78
CA GLY A 85 6.73 6.46 -40.73
C GLY A 85 8.20 6.18 -41.03
N GLY A 86 8.56 6.29 -42.32
CA GLY A 86 9.65 7.17 -42.77
C GLY A 86 11.09 6.79 -42.41
N LYS A 87 11.79 6.29 -43.44
CA LYS A 87 13.24 6.07 -43.51
C LYS A 87 14.07 7.21 -42.90
N THR A 88 15.01 6.86 -42.03
CA THR A 88 16.30 7.57 -41.93
C THR A 88 17.39 6.57 -41.56
N GLU A 89 18.27 6.30 -42.51
CA GLU A 89 19.46 5.47 -42.32
C GLU A 89 20.43 6.13 -41.35
N LYS A 90 20.95 5.36 -40.38
CA LYS A 90 22.36 5.45 -39.95
C LYS A 90 22.76 4.27 -39.05
N VAL A 91 23.58 3.39 -39.66
CA VAL A 91 24.75 2.67 -39.13
C VAL A 91 24.58 1.87 -37.83
N ILE A 92 24.36 0.56 -38.01
CA ILE A 92 24.46 -0.49 -37.00
C ILE A 92 25.93 -0.88 -36.80
N ARG A 93 26.47 -0.80 -35.58
CA ARG A 93 27.62 -1.61 -35.15
C ARG A 93 27.10 -2.88 -34.47
N LYS A 94 27.41 -4.02 -35.08
CA LYS A 94 27.20 -5.38 -34.57
C LYS A 94 27.98 -5.59 -33.27
N VAL A 95 27.32 -6.07 -32.22
CA VAL A 95 27.91 -7.00 -31.26
C VAL A 95 26.92 -8.14 -31.06
N THR A 96 27.42 -9.34 -31.31
CA THR A 96 26.77 -10.64 -31.38
C THR A 96 26.21 -11.11 -30.04
N GLY A 97 24.97 -11.61 -30.05
CA GLY A 97 24.42 -12.38 -28.95
C GLY A 97 24.78 -13.87 -29.05
N GLN A 98 24.85 -14.53 -27.89
CA GLN A 98 24.49 -15.93 -27.76
C GLN A 98 23.30 -16.03 -26.79
N PRO A 99 22.20 -16.71 -27.15
CA PRO A 99 21.12 -17.02 -26.22
C PRO A 99 21.54 -18.18 -25.31
N PHE A 100 21.33 -18.01 -24.01
CA PHE A 100 21.60 -19.03 -22.99
C PHE A 100 20.48 -20.08 -23.00
N SER A 101 20.84 -21.34 -23.26
CA SER A 101 19.95 -22.50 -23.23
C SER A 101 19.75 -23.00 -21.79
N ILE A 102 18.52 -23.36 -21.44
CA ILE A 102 18.16 -23.94 -20.13
C ILE A 102 18.40 -25.47 -20.19
N PRO A 103 19.14 -26.08 -19.25
CA PRO A 103 19.30 -27.53 -19.18
C PRO A 103 18.00 -28.25 -18.75
N PRO A 104 17.71 -29.45 -19.30
CA PRO A 104 16.55 -30.25 -18.93
C PRO A 104 16.90 -31.17 -17.77
N GLU A 105 16.43 -30.85 -16.57
CA GLU A 105 16.33 -31.83 -15.49
C GLU A 105 15.12 -31.47 -14.63
N PHE A 106 14.37 -32.49 -14.22
CA PHE A 106 13.06 -32.47 -13.55
C PHE A 106 11.81 -32.47 -14.46
N THR A 107 11.66 -33.57 -15.22
CA THR A 107 10.34 -34.18 -15.45
C THR A 107 10.12 -35.37 -14.51
N GLU A 108 9.02 -35.28 -13.76
CA GLU A 108 8.14 -36.33 -13.24
C GLU A 108 8.69 -37.51 -12.42
N VAL A 109 8.15 -37.66 -11.20
CA VAL A 109 7.42 -38.90 -10.83
C VAL A 109 6.20 -38.53 -9.99
N SER A 110 5.03 -38.91 -10.50
CA SER A 110 3.76 -39.01 -9.81
C SER A 110 3.60 -40.43 -9.27
N SER A 111 3.14 -40.59 -8.04
CA SER A 111 2.40 -41.78 -7.60
C SER A 111 1.62 -41.45 -6.34
N GLY A 112 0.30 -41.40 -6.47
CA GLY A 112 -0.63 -41.30 -5.34
C GLY A 112 -0.88 -42.63 -4.67
N GLN A 113 -1.45 -42.58 -3.47
CA GLN A 113 -2.34 -43.62 -2.95
C GLN A 113 -3.33 -43.01 -1.96
N SER A 114 -4.59 -43.29 -2.23
CA SER A 114 -5.80 -43.06 -1.45
C SER A 114 -5.96 -44.10 -0.35
N LEU A 115 -6.49 -43.71 0.82
CA LEU A 115 -7.23 -44.60 1.71
C LEU A 115 -8.45 -43.88 2.30
N GLN A 116 -9.60 -44.54 2.16
CA GLN A 116 -10.90 -44.27 2.78
C GLN A 116 -11.01 -44.97 4.15
N GLY A 117 -11.97 -44.52 4.98
CA GLY A 117 -12.60 -45.26 6.08
C GLY A 117 -12.95 -44.31 7.24
N SER A 118 -14.18 -43.78 7.39
CA SER A 118 -15.45 -44.38 7.89
C SER A 118 -15.43 -44.75 9.38
N GLY A 119 -16.37 -44.21 10.19
CA GLY A 119 -16.80 -44.81 11.46
C GLY A 119 -17.29 -43.86 12.56
N HIS A 120 -18.59 -43.93 12.87
CA HIS A 120 -19.35 -43.28 13.95
C HIS A 120 -18.86 -43.57 15.39
N HIS A 121 -19.15 -42.65 16.35
CA HIS A 121 -20.10 -42.92 17.45
C HIS A 121 -20.45 -41.70 18.32
N ASP A 122 -21.70 -41.72 18.78
CA ASP A 122 -22.44 -40.79 19.64
C ASP A 122 -21.96 -40.61 21.08
N SER A 123 -22.50 -39.54 21.70
CA SER A 123 -23.20 -39.54 23.00
C SER A 123 -22.65 -38.56 24.05
N ASN A 124 -23.34 -37.41 24.15
CA ASN A 124 -24.22 -37.05 25.27
C ASN A 124 -23.71 -37.33 26.70
N ASN A 125 -23.49 -36.27 27.50
CA ASN A 125 -24.18 -36.15 28.79
C ASN A 125 -24.16 -34.70 29.29
N GLY A 126 -25.34 -34.17 29.62
CA GLY A 126 -25.49 -32.92 30.35
C GLY A 126 -25.43 -33.13 31.86
N VAL A 127 -25.54 -32.02 32.62
CA VAL A 127 -26.53 -31.80 33.68
C VAL A 127 -26.38 -30.37 34.21
N LYS A 128 -27.54 -29.69 34.28
CA LYS A 128 -28.08 -28.67 35.21
C LYS A 128 -27.12 -28.14 36.30
N GLY A 129 -27.10 -26.86 36.66
CA GLY A 129 -28.10 -25.80 36.58
C GLY A 129 -28.28 -25.20 37.98
N SER A 130 -28.36 -23.88 38.11
CA SER A 130 -29.20 -23.18 39.10
C SER A 130 -29.08 -21.67 38.95
N GLU A 131 -30.26 -21.04 39.07
CA GLU A 131 -30.53 -19.62 39.04
C GLU A 131 -30.09 -18.93 40.34
N GLY A 132 -29.92 -17.61 40.28
CA GLY A 132 -29.68 -16.77 41.45
C GLY A 132 -29.66 -15.28 41.09
N SER A 133 -30.84 -14.67 41.15
CA SER A 133 -31.18 -13.27 40.99
C SER A 133 -30.43 -12.34 41.97
N GLY A 134 -30.19 -11.06 41.59
CA GLY A 134 -29.79 -10.05 42.58
C GLY A 134 -29.27 -8.71 42.03
N SER A 135 -30.20 -7.77 41.83
CA SER A 135 -30.14 -6.29 41.97
C SER A 135 -28.86 -5.48 41.67
N GLY A 136 -29.10 -4.37 40.95
CA GLY A 136 -28.12 -3.37 40.50
C GLY A 136 -27.38 -2.57 41.57
N THR A 137 -26.35 -1.87 41.11
CA THR A 137 -26.10 -0.46 41.46
C THR A 137 -25.15 0.15 40.44
N GLU A 138 -25.53 1.30 39.92
CA GLU A 138 -24.72 2.18 39.07
C GLU A 138 -23.54 2.73 39.89
N THR A 139 -22.34 2.74 39.30
CA THR A 139 -21.27 3.69 39.68
C THR A 139 -20.41 4.03 38.46
N GLU A 140 -20.20 5.33 38.29
CA GLU A 140 -19.45 5.98 37.22
C GLU A 140 -17.96 5.56 37.16
N PRO A 141 -17.31 5.55 35.98
CA PRO A 141 -15.89 5.32 35.87
C PRO A 141 -15.12 6.63 36.15
N THR A 142 -14.57 6.75 37.35
CA THR A 142 -13.57 7.78 37.69
C THR A 142 -12.26 7.51 36.95
N SER A 143 -11.66 8.58 36.42
CA SER A 143 -10.40 8.57 35.68
C SER A 143 -9.21 8.27 36.62
N PRO A 144 -8.21 7.46 36.22
CA PRO A 144 -7.05 7.24 37.06
C PRO A 144 -6.11 8.47 37.04
N PRO A 145 -5.50 8.83 38.19
CA PRO A 145 -4.65 10.01 38.32
C PRO A 145 -3.24 9.78 37.76
N SER A 146 -2.65 10.85 37.23
CA SER A 146 -1.24 10.96 36.87
C SER A 146 -0.33 10.82 38.10
N PRO A 147 0.78 10.06 38.05
CA PRO A 147 1.75 10.06 39.15
C PRO A 147 2.93 10.98 38.84
N ASP A 148 3.09 12.00 39.67
CA ASP A 148 4.35 12.72 39.86
C ASP A 148 5.01 12.25 41.18
N THR A 149 6.26 11.76 41.04
CA THR A 149 7.41 12.01 41.93
C THR A 149 7.68 11.12 43.18
N LYS A 150 8.71 10.27 43.01
CA LYS A 150 9.79 9.78 43.95
C LYS A 150 9.33 8.91 45.14
N SER A 151 9.89 7.73 45.41
CA SER A 151 11.32 7.42 45.56
C SER A 151 11.54 5.89 45.53
N GLY A 152 12.59 5.46 44.84
CA GLY A 152 13.03 4.07 44.75
C GLY A 152 14.10 3.98 43.67
N VAL A 153 15.35 3.91 44.09
CA VAL A 153 16.53 3.89 43.22
C VAL A 153 16.47 2.69 42.27
N PRO A 154 16.59 2.86 40.93
CA PRO A 154 16.95 1.76 40.05
C PRO A 154 18.40 1.93 39.62
N GLU A 155 19.22 0.97 40.03
CA GLU A 155 20.57 0.75 39.55
C GLU A 155 20.62 0.52 38.03
N LYS A 156 21.70 1.01 37.41
CA LYS A 156 22.17 0.79 36.03
C LYS A 156 21.16 1.03 34.89
N ARG A 157 21.08 2.31 34.47
CA ARG A 157 20.76 2.68 33.08
C ARG A 157 21.89 2.20 32.16
N SER A 158 21.85 0.96 31.67
CA SER A 158 22.83 0.51 30.67
C SER A 158 22.51 1.17 29.34
N SER A 159 23.39 2.05 28.89
CA SER A 159 23.31 2.57 27.53
C SER A 159 23.77 1.45 26.60
N LEU A 160 22.90 0.91 25.75
CA LEU A 160 23.31 -0.05 24.69
C LEU A 160 24.40 0.53 23.77
N LYS A 161 24.68 1.84 23.86
CA LYS A 161 25.73 2.51 23.11
C LYS A 161 27.14 2.14 23.59
N GLU A 162 27.31 1.79 24.85
CA GLU A 162 28.62 1.45 25.44
C GLU A 162 29.01 -0.02 25.24
N VAL A 163 28.04 -0.89 24.90
CA VAL A 163 28.30 -2.31 24.70
C VAL A 163 28.90 -2.55 23.32
N VAL A 164 30.14 -3.03 23.31
CA VAL A 164 30.86 -3.42 22.08
C VAL A 164 30.38 -4.80 21.62
N LEU A 165 29.97 -4.91 20.35
CA LEU A 165 29.62 -6.18 19.73
C LEU A 165 30.81 -7.16 19.74
N SER A 166 30.55 -8.41 20.14
CA SER A 166 31.53 -9.48 20.02
C SER A 166 31.92 -9.73 18.55
N PRO A 167 33.13 -10.26 18.27
CA PRO A 167 33.54 -10.56 16.89
C PRO A 167 32.56 -11.49 16.17
N VAL A 168 32.01 -12.48 16.89
CA VAL A 168 31.01 -13.42 16.37
C VAL A 168 29.73 -12.69 15.98
N ALA A 169 29.22 -11.80 16.84
CA ALA A 169 28.01 -11.03 16.56
C ALA A 169 28.15 -10.11 15.32
N ARG A 170 29.35 -9.58 15.06
CA ARG A 170 29.62 -8.79 13.84
C ARG A 170 29.53 -9.65 12.59
N VAL A 171 30.14 -10.82 12.61
CA VAL A 171 30.09 -11.78 11.49
C VAL A 171 28.64 -12.19 11.20
N ASP A 172 27.83 -12.43 12.23
CA ASP A 172 26.43 -12.77 12.08
C ASP A 172 25.59 -11.64 11.44
N ILE A 173 25.82 -10.40 11.85
CA ILE A 173 25.17 -9.23 11.25
C ILE A 173 25.59 -9.07 9.78
N ASP A 174 26.86 -9.29 9.46
CA ASP A 174 27.36 -9.18 8.09
C ASP A 174 26.77 -10.29 7.20
N ARG A 175 26.66 -11.54 7.69
CA ARG A 175 25.93 -12.61 6.99
C ARG A 175 24.48 -12.21 6.73
N PHE A 176 23.82 -11.62 7.71
CA PHE A 176 22.44 -11.17 7.55
C PHE A 176 22.31 -10.03 6.54
N ARG A 177 23.25 -9.07 6.54
CA ARG A 177 23.31 -8.01 5.54
C ARG A 177 23.47 -8.59 4.14
N SER A 178 24.48 -9.44 3.93
CA SER A 178 24.74 -10.06 2.62
C SER A 178 23.54 -10.86 2.12
N TRP A 179 22.84 -11.56 3.01
CA TRP A 179 21.62 -12.27 2.67
C TRP A 179 20.47 -11.35 2.26
N LEU A 180 20.29 -10.21 2.95
CA LEU A 180 19.27 -9.21 2.59
C LEU A 180 19.58 -8.57 1.24
N GLU A 181 20.84 -8.26 0.97
CA GLU A 181 21.31 -7.69 -0.30
C GLU A 181 21.15 -8.68 -1.46
N ALA A 182 21.52 -9.96 -1.25
CA ALA A 182 21.36 -11.02 -2.24
C ALA A 182 19.90 -11.20 -2.67
N ARG A 183 18.95 -11.04 -1.73
CA ARG A 183 17.51 -11.07 -2.00
C ARG A 183 16.92 -9.72 -2.46
N ARG A 184 17.77 -8.73 -2.77
CA ARG A 184 17.38 -7.41 -3.30
C ARG A 184 16.42 -6.65 -2.38
N PHE A 185 16.59 -6.77 -1.05
CA PHE A 185 15.85 -5.92 -0.13
C PHE A 185 16.24 -4.44 -0.34
N PRO A 186 15.31 -3.49 -0.17
CA PRO A 186 15.65 -2.07 -0.24
C PRO A 186 16.70 -1.71 0.81
N GLU A 187 17.66 -0.84 0.47
CA GLU A 187 18.75 -0.40 1.35
C GLU A 187 18.26 0.11 2.71
N THR A 188 17.12 0.81 2.72
CA THR A 188 16.46 1.26 3.95
C THR A 188 16.04 0.11 4.86
N THR A 189 15.59 -1.00 4.28
CA THR A 189 15.23 -2.22 5.01
C THR A 189 16.48 -2.94 5.49
N VAL A 190 17.51 -3.06 4.65
CA VAL A 190 18.82 -3.63 5.03
C VAL A 190 19.35 -2.92 6.26
N ARG A 191 19.52 -1.60 6.17
CA ARG A 191 20.01 -0.77 7.28
C ARG A 191 19.16 -0.89 8.53
N THR A 192 17.82 -0.81 8.39
CA THR A 192 16.92 -0.91 9.56
C THR A 192 17.07 -2.27 10.23
N TYR A 193 17.07 -3.36 9.46
CA TYR A 193 17.12 -4.71 10.00
C TYR A 193 18.47 -5.00 10.65
N THR A 194 19.58 -4.57 10.04
CA THR A 194 20.91 -4.70 10.63
C THR A 194 21.04 -3.89 11.92
N THR A 195 20.52 -2.65 11.96
CA THR A 195 20.57 -1.82 13.19
C THR A 195 19.70 -2.39 14.30
N MET A 196 18.52 -2.93 13.98
CA MET A 196 17.66 -3.58 14.98
C MET A 196 18.31 -4.87 15.52
N MET A 197 18.97 -5.63 14.65
CA MET A 197 19.68 -6.84 15.05
C MET A 197 20.90 -6.51 15.92
N GLU A 198 21.66 -5.47 15.56
CA GLU A 198 22.75 -4.95 16.40
C GLU A 198 22.26 -4.54 17.79
N ALA A 199 21.14 -3.81 17.87
CA ALA A 199 20.56 -3.43 19.16
C ALA A 199 20.17 -4.66 20.00
N PHE A 200 19.61 -5.69 19.37
CA PHE A 200 19.28 -6.94 20.04
C PHE A 200 20.53 -7.69 20.53
N LEU A 201 21.56 -7.83 19.69
CA LEU A 201 22.81 -8.53 20.07
C LEU A 201 23.58 -7.80 21.17
N LYS A 202 23.56 -6.46 21.19
CA LYS A 202 24.13 -5.68 22.29
C LYS A 202 23.35 -5.86 23.59
N PHE A 203 22.03 -6.04 23.51
CA PHE A 203 21.19 -6.25 24.68
C PHE A 203 21.40 -7.62 25.35
N VAL A 204 21.64 -8.66 24.55
CA VAL A 204 21.85 -10.03 25.05
C VAL A 204 23.32 -10.35 25.36
N ALA A 205 24.24 -9.41 25.11
CA ALA A 205 25.65 -9.58 25.39
C ALA A 205 25.88 -9.96 26.88
N PRO A 206 26.82 -10.89 27.18
CA PRO A 206 27.84 -11.47 26.29
C PRO A 206 27.40 -12.70 25.47
N ARG A 207 26.12 -13.08 25.50
CA ARG A 207 25.63 -14.27 24.79
C ARG A 207 25.73 -14.11 23.27
N VAL A 208 25.97 -15.21 22.56
CA VAL A 208 25.95 -15.22 21.08
C VAL A 208 24.54 -15.49 20.57
N ALA A 209 24.30 -15.21 19.29
CA ALA A 209 22.99 -15.36 18.67
C ALA A 209 22.43 -16.79 18.86
N VAL A 210 23.26 -17.81 18.71
CA VAL A 210 22.86 -19.23 18.84
C VAL A 210 22.32 -19.57 20.23
N ASP A 211 22.74 -18.85 21.28
CA ASP A 211 22.26 -19.11 22.65
C ASP A 211 20.94 -18.41 22.96
N CYS A 212 20.52 -17.46 22.12
CA CYS A 212 19.37 -16.62 22.40
C CYS A 212 18.05 -17.34 22.11
N ASN A 213 17.05 -17.13 22.94
CA ASN A 213 15.74 -17.74 22.82
C ASN A 213 14.62 -16.68 22.82
N ALA A 214 13.37 -17.15 22.85
CA ALA A 214 12.21 -16.26 22.91
C ALA A 214 12.12 -15.39 24.16
N GLY A 215 12.57 -15.92 25.31
CA GLY A 215 12.66 -15.15 26.54
C GLY A 215 13.56 -13.93 26.42
N ASP A 216 14.65 -13.99 25.65
CA ASP A 216 15.55 -12.85 25.45
C ASP A 216 14.88 -11.68 24.71
N LEU A 217 13.98 -11.97 23.76
CA LEU A 217 13.21 -10.95 23.06
C LEU A 217 12.12 -10.33 23.94
N VAL A 218 11.46 -11.15 24.77
CA VAL A 218 10.52 -10.65 25.80
C VAL A 218 11.25 -9.77 26.81
N ARG A 219 12.44 -10.18 27.24
CA ARG A 219 13.32 -9.41 28.13
C ARG A 219 13.70 -8.07 27.49
N MET A 220 14.05 -8.04 26.19
CA MET A 220 14.32 -6.79 25.49
C MET A 220 13.10 -5.86 25.46
N VAL A 221 11.90 -6.42 25.31
CA VAL A 221 10.68 -5.61 25.34
C VAL A 221 10.47 -5.00 26.73
N ASN A 222 10.56 -5.80 27.78
CA ASN A 222 10.26 -5.39 29.15
C ASN A 222 11.35 -4.51 29.79
N ASP A 223 12.62 -4.80 29.51
CA ASP A 223 13.75 -4.18 30.22
C ASP A 223 14.38 -3.04 29.41
N TYR A 224 14.15 -3.01 28.10
CA TYR A 224 14.72 -1.98 27.22
C TYR A 224 13.67 -1.16 26.48
N ILE A 225 12.71 -1.77 25.79
CA ILE A 225 11.76 -1.01 24.94
C ILE A 225 10.77 -0.20 25.79
N LEU A 226 10.09 -0.83 26.75
CA LEU A 226 9.10 -0.15 27.59
C LEU A 226 9.73 0.90 28.53
N PRO A 227 10.83 0.63 29.25
CA PRO A 227 11.41 1.60 30.18
C PRO A 227 12.01 2.82 29.47
N ASN A 228 12.51 2.65 28.24
CA ASN A 228 13.00 3.77 27.43
C ASN A 228 11.89 4.47 26.61
N GLY A 229 10.62 4.07 26.78
CA GLY A 229 9.49 4.68 26.09
C GLY A 229 9.57 4.55 24.56
N LEU A 230 10.20 3.50 24.05
CA LEU A 230 10.39 3.32 22.60
C LEU A 230 9.06 3.02 21.91
N SER A 231 8.94 3.49 20.67
CA SER A 231 7.66 3.45 19.95
C SER A 231 7.22 2.01 19.59
N TYR A 232 5.91 1.82 19.47
CA TYR A 232 5.30 0.61 18.91
C TYR A 232 5.92 0.19 17.56
N SER A 233 6.22 1.17 16.69
CA SER A 233 6.86 0.91 15.39
C SER A 233 8.27 0.35 15.55
N TYR A 234 9.03 0.87 16.50
CA TYR A 234 10.38 0.38 16.81
C TYR A 234 10.32 -1.09 17.26
N GLN A 235 9.45 -1.40 18.23
CA GLN A 235 9.25 -2.77 18.71
C GLN A 235 8.87 -3.72 17.58
N ASN A 236 7.94 -3.34 16.70
CA ASN A 236 7.53 -4.16 15.57
C ASN A 236 8.64 -4.37 14.53
N GLN A 237 9.44 -3.35 14.24
CA GLN A 237 10.60 -3.47 13.35
C GLN A 237 11.63 -4.41 13.94
N LEU A 238 11.92 -4.28 15.24
CA LEU A 238 12.85 -5.13 15.95
C LEU A 238 12.41 -6.60 15.93
N ILE A 239 11.17 -6.88 16.35
CA ILE A 239 10.61 -8.25 16.30
C ILE A 239 10.67 -8.82 14.89
N SER A 240 10.39 -8.01 13.86
CA SER A 240 10.42 -8.47 12.46
C SER A 240 11.85 -8.79 11.99
N ALA A 241 12.83 -7.97 12.36
CA ALA A 241 14.23 -8.19 12.03
C ALA A 241 14.78 -9.44 12.73
N VAL A 242 14.56 -9.56 14.05
CA VAL A 242 14.98 -10.71 14.87
C VAL A 242 14.37 -12.00 14.34
N LYS A 243 13.04 -12.05 14.14
CA LYS A 243 12.39 -13.25 13.58
C LYS A 243 12.95 -13.65 12.22
N LYS A 244 13.30 -12.69 11.38
CA LYS A 244 13.82 -12.98 10.03
C LYS A 244 15.27 -13.46 10.07
N PHE A 245 16.08 -12.88 10.94
CA PHE A 245 17.45 -13.32 11.20
C PHE A 245 17.45 -14.78 11.68
N TYR A 246 16.70 -15.11 12.74
CA TYR A 246 16.72 -16.46 13.30
C TYR A 246 16.14 -17.52 12.36
N ARG A 247 15.10 -17.16 11.60
CA ARG A 247 14.51 -18.08 10.62
C ARG A 247 15.47 -18.42 9.48
N GLU A 248 16.19 -17.44 8.95
CA GLU A 248 16.87 -17.59 7.66
C GLU A 248 18.40 -17.70 7.79
N ILE A 249 18.98 -17.23 8.89
CA ILE A 249 20.42 -17.28 9.16
C ILE A 249 20.76 -18.38 10.20
N CYS A 250 19.95 -18.51 11.26
CA CYS A 250 20.22 -19.46 12.34
C CYS A 250 19.42 -20.78 12.27
N ASN A 251 18.44 -20.88 11.36
CA ASN A 251 17.66 -22.08 11.06
C ASN A 251 17.16 -22.86 12.32
N ASP A 252 16.17 -22.28 13.02
CA ASP A 252 15.37 -22.89 14.12
C ASP A 252 15.87 -22.82 15.58
N VAL A 253 16.48 -21.71 16.02
CA VAL A 253 16.67 -21.46 17.47
C VAL A 253 15.46 -20.80 18.13
N ILE A 254 14.63 -20.09 17.37
CA ILE A 254 13.52 -19.29 17.91
C ILE A 254 12.23 -19.58 17.14
N ASP A 255 11.26 -20.26 17.78
CA ASP A 255 9.91 -20.43 17.23
C ASP A 255 9.24 -19.05 17.10
N PRO A 256 8.93 -18.57 15.88
CA PRO A 256 8.25 -17.30 15.66
C PRO A 256 6.82 -17.24 16.22
N GLY A 257 6.23 -18.36 16.66
CA GLY A 257 4.84 -18.50 17.09
C GLY A 257 4.50 -17.90 18.45
N GLU A 258 5.36 -18.06 19.47
CA GLU A 258 5.05 -17.66 20.85
C GLU A 258 5.02 -16.13 21.09
N PHE A 259 5.56 -15.35 20.15
CA PHE A 259 5.62 -13.90 20.33
C PHE A 259 4.33 -13.22 19.93
N THR A 260 3.54 -12.89 20.94
CA THR A 260 2.42 -11.96 20.79
C THR A 260 2.95 -10.59 20.37
N ARG A 261 2.59 -10.16 19.15
CA ARG A 261 2.86 -8.78 18.71
C ARG A 261 2.09 -7.83 19.63
N PRO A 262 2.64 -6.65 19.96
CA PRO A 262 1.89 -5.66 20.71
C PRO A 262 0.59 -5.32 19.98
N ARG A 263 -0.51 -5.14 20.73
CA ARG A 263 -1.84 -4.86 20.16
C ARG A 263 -1.79 -3.56 19.34
N VAL A 264 -2.27 -3.62 18.10
CA VAL A 264 -2.35 -2.44 17.22
C VAL A 264 -3.38 -1.48 17.80
N ARG A 265 -2.96 -0.28 18.22
CA ARG A 265 -3.92 0.79 18.54
C ARG A 265 -4.40 1.42 17.24
N HIS A 266 -5.66 1.20 16.89
CA HIS A 266 -6.31 1.89 15.77
C HIS A 266 -6.60 3.33 16.17
N ARG A 267 -5.74 4.28 15.79
CA ARG A 267 -6.06 5.71 15.89
C ARG A 267 -6.82 6.12 14.63
N LEU A 268 -7.88 6.92 14.79
CA LEU A 268 -8.53 7.54 13.64
C LEU A 268 -7.50 8.34 12.84
N PRO A 269 -7.45 8.18 11.51
CA PRO A 269 -6.57 8.96 10.66
C PRO A 269 -6.80 10.46 10.89
N ASN A 270 -5.72 11.18 11.20
CA ASN A 270 -5.77 12.64 11.30
C ASN A 270 -5.78 13.20 9.87
N VAL A 271 -6.97 13.52 9.35
CA VAL A 271 -7.17 14.06 8.00
C VAL A 271 -7.20 15.59 8.03
N LEU A 272 -6.64 16.21 6.99
CA LEU A 272 -6.69 17.65 6.77
C LEU A 272 -7.96 17.99 6.03
N SER A 273 -8.66 19.05 6.45
CA SER A 273 -9.75 19.60 5.66
C SER A 273 -9.22 20.21 4.36
N LYS A 274 -10.08 20.36 3.34
CA LYS A 274 -9.72 21.01 2.07
C LYS A 274 -9.14 22.41 2.26
N GLU A 275 -9.64 23.15 3.26
CA GLU A 275 -9.18 24.49 3.60
C GLU A 275 -7.80 24.48 4.30
N GLU A 276 -7.55 23.51 5.18
CA GLU A 276 -6.22 23.26 5.74
C GLU A 276 -5.20 22.91 4.65
N VAL A 277 -5.57 22.02 3.71
CA VAL A 277 -4.73 21.67 2.57
C VAL A 277 -4.43 22.91 1.72
N ARG A 278 -5.45 23.71 1.38
CA ARG A 278 -5.28 24.94 0.59
C ARG A 278 -4.25 25.89 1.23
N ARG A 279 -4.35 26.14 2.54
CA ARG A 279 -3.37 26.94 3.29
C ARG A 279 -1.98 26.33 3.25
N ILE A 280 -1.84 25.02 3.49
CA ILE A 280 -0.53 24.32 3.45
C ILE A 280 0.11 24.45 2.05
N LEU A 281 -0.65 24.24 0.98
CA LEU A 281 -0.12 24.31 -0.38
C LEU A 281 0.25 25.73 -0.80
N SER A 282 -0.36 26.75 -0.19
CA SER A 282 -0.10 28.16 -0.50
C SER A 282 1.02 28.77 0.36
N ALA A 283 1.42 28.10 1.45
CA ALA A 283 2.41 28.59 2.41
C ALA A 283 3.89 28.59 1.92
N PRO A 284 4.36 27.67 1.05
CA PRO A 284 5.72 27.72 0.56
C PRO A 284 5.96 28.92 -0.37
N MET A 285 6.95 29.74 -0.03
CA MET A 285 7.40 30.85 -0.89
C MET A 285 8.17 30.35 -2.12
N ASN A 286 8.86 29.21 -2.00
CA ASN A 286 9.59 28.60 -3.10
C ASN A 286 8.61 27.86 -4.02
N GLU A 287 8.62 28.24 -5.31
CA GLU A 287 7.77 27.64 -6.34
C GLU A 287 7.97 26.12 -6.46
N LYS A 288 9.22 25.62 -6.41
CA LYS A 288 9.55 24.18 -6.41
C LYS A 288 8.80 23.46 -5.30
N HIS A 289 8.83 24.01 -4.08
CA HIS A 289 8.20 23.42 -2.89
C HIS A 289 6.68 23.41 -3.01
N ARG A 290 6.11 24.51 -3.52
CA ARG A 290 4.67 24.64 -3.75
C ARG A 290 4.17 23.62 -4.77
N VAL A 291 4.87 23.46 -5.89
CA VAL A 291 4.52 22.48 -6.93
C VAL A 291 4.70 21.06 -6.40
N LEU A 292 5.80 20.76 -5.71
CA LEU A 292 6.05 19.44 -5.12
C LEU A 292 4.93 18.99 -4.16
N LEU A 293 4.55 19.84 -3.19
CA LEU A 293 3.47 19.51 -2.26
C LEU A 293 2.12 19.38 -2.97
N SER A 294 1.88 20.24 -3.98
CA SER A 294 0.66 20.18 -4.80
C SER A 294 0.56 18.89 -5.60
N VAL A 295 1.66 18.39 -6.15
CA VAL A 295 1.71 17.09 -6.85
C VAL A 295 1.48 15.93 -5.88
N ILE A 296 2.11 15.96 -4.69
CA ILE A 296 1.91 14.93 -3.67
C ILE A 296 0.45 14.81 -3.27
N TYR A 297 -0.21 15.95 -3.01
CA TYR A 297 -1.64 15.95 -2.68
C TYR A 297 -2.51 15.62 -3.89
N GLY A 298 -2.33 16.29 -5.02
CA GLY A 298 -3.20 16.16 -6.20
C GLY A 298 -3.17 14.79 -6.87
N CYS A 299 -2.08 14.07 -6.74
CA CYS A 299 -1.89 12.74 -7.32
C CYS A 299 -1.75 11.63 -6.26
N GLY A 300 -1.91 11.95 -4.97
CA GLY A 300 -1.81 10.99 -3.87
C GLY A 300 -0.45 10.29 -3.77
N LEU A 301 0.65 10.93 -4.16
CA LEU A 301 1.97 10.28 -4.24
C LEU A 301 2.56 9.96 -2.87
N ARG A 302 3.33 8.88 -2.78
CA ARG A 302 4.26 8.69 -1.66
C ARG A 302 5.44 9.64 -1.84
N ARG A 303 6.11 9.96 -0.73
CA ARG A 303 7.33 10.78 -0.75
C ARG A 303 8.37 10.30 -1.78
N SER A 304 8.66 9.00 -1.76
CA SER A 304 9.67 8.40 -2.66
C SER A 304 9.24 8.43 -4.12
N GLU A 305 7.94 8.36 -4.39
CA GLU A 305 7.40 8.44 -5.75
C GLU A 305 7.50 9.87 -6.28
N ALA A 306 7.22 10.87 -5.44
CA ALA A 306 7.30 12.27 -5.83
C ALA A 306 8.72 12.74 -6.15
N ILE A 307 9.74 12.26 -5.42
CA ILE A 307 11.14 12.63 -5.67
C ILE A 307 11.78 11.87 -6.85
N MET A 308 11.18 10.75 -7.27
CA MET A 308 11.67 9.92 -8.38
C MET A 308 10.90 10.18 -9.69
N LEU A 309 9.99 11.16 -9.70
CA LEU A 309 9.17 11.48 -10.87
C LEU A 309 10.02 12.15 -11.95
N GLU A 310 10.03 11.62 -13.16
CA GLU A 310 10.80 12.14 -14.30
C GLU A 310 9.90 12.93 -15.26
N LEU A 311 10.52 13.64 -16.21
CA LEU A 311 9.82 14.51 -17.15
C LEU A 311 8.85 13.76 -18.07
N ASP A 312 9.22 12.54 -18.47
CA ASP A 312 8.47 11.69 -19.39
C ASP A 312 7.28 10.97 -18.70
N ASP A 313 7.16 11.08 -17.39
CA ASP A 313 6.07 10.46 -16.64
C ASP A 313 4.72 11.21 -16.81
N ILE A 314 4.73 12.44 -17.36
CA ILE A 314 3.53 13.27 -17.57
C ILE A 314 3.03 13.14 -19.01
N ASP A 315 1.88 12.49 -19.18
CA ASP A 315 1.11 12.52 -20.42
C ASP A 315 0.15 13.71 -20.41
N ARG A 316 0.53 14.78 -21.10
CA ARG A 316 -0.21 16.04 -21.17
C ARG A 316 -1.49 15.92 -21.99
N ASP A 317 -1.50 15.08 -23.01
CA ASP A 317 -2.65 14.91 -23.90
C ASP A 317 -3.79 14.17 -23.19
N ARG A 318 -3.42 13.16 -22.39
CA ARG A 318 -4.40 12.33 -21.65
C ARG A 318 -4.64 12.79 -20.22
N LEU A 319 -3.90 13.79 -19.74
CA LEU A 319 -3.92 14.26 -18.36
C LEU A 319 -3.66 13.12 -17.36
N LEU A 320 -2.64 12.31 -17.66
CA LEU A 320 -2.24 11.16 -16.84
C LEU A 320 -0.81 11.32 -16.35
N LEU A 321 -0.57 10.88 -15.12
CA LEU A 321 0.76 10.75 -14.52
C LEU A 321 1.09 9.27 -14.32
N SER A 322 2.20 8.83 -14.89
CA SER A 322 2.74 7.49 -14.71
C SER A 322 3.65 7.45 -13.49
N ILE A 323 3.45 6.51 -12.59
CA ILE A 323 4.25 6.34 -11.38
C ILE A 323 4.94 4.99 -11.46
N ARG A 324 6.23 5.03 -11.78
CA ARG A 324 7.08 3.84 -11.88
C ARG A 324 7.50 3.31 -10.51
N GLN A 325 7.69 2.00 -10.42
CA GLN A 325 8.30 1.33 -9.27
C GLN A 325 7.63 1.63 -7.91
N SER A 326 6.29 1.65 -7.87
CA SER A 326 5.55 1.75 -6.61
C SER A 326 5.82 0.54 -5.69
N LYS A 327 5.45 0.62 -4.40
CA LYS A 327 5.69 -0.43 -3.39
C LYS A 327 5.43 -1.86 -3.93
N GLY A 328 6.52 -2.63 -4.08
CA GLY A 328 6.49 -3.97 -4.64
C GLY A 328 6.59 -4.04 -6.16
N PHE A 329 7.28 -3.07 -6.77
CA PHE A 329 7.61 -2.98 -8.20
C PHE A 329 6.39 -2.97 -9.12
N LYS A 330 5.34 -2.26 -8.73
CA LYS A 330 4.15 -2.09 -9.57
C LYS A 330 4.05 -0.66 -10.08
N ASP A 331 3.80 -0.53 -11.36
CA ASP A 331 3.51 0.75 -11.96
C ASP A 331 2.02 1.05 -11.82
N ARG A 332 1.68 2.33 -11.69
CA ARG A 332 0.29 2.78 -11.70
C ARG A 332 0.19 4.12 -12.39
N ILE A 333 -1.00 4.42 -12.90
CA ILE A 333 -1.34 5.71 -13.47
C ILE A 333 -2.31 6.43 -12.56
N VAL A 334 -2.20 7.75 -12.49
CA VAL A 334 -3.13 8.61 -11.74
C VAL A 334 -3.54 9.79 -12.62
N PRO A 335 -4.81 10.22 -12.56
CA PRO A 335 -5.22 11.43 -13.28
C PRO A 335 -4.55 12.65 -12.65
N ILE A 336 -4.15 13.59 -13.49
CA ILE A 336 -3.59 14.88 -13.09
C ILE A 336 -4.51 16.00 -13.55
N SER A 337 -4.76 17.00 -12.69
CA SER A 337 -5.66 18.10 -13.07
C SER A 337 -4.96 19.07 -14.03
N PRO A 338 -5.68 19.69 -14.98
CA PRO A 338 -5.12 20.69 -15.88
C PRO A 338 -4.40 21.83 -15.14
N LYS A 339 -4.99 22.30 -14.04
CA LYS A 339 -4.40 23.32 -13.16
C LYS A 339 -3.05 22.88 -12.57
N LEU A 340 -2.89 21.60 -12.24
CA LEU A 340 -1.62 21.09 -11.73
C LEU A 340 -0.58 20.99 -12.87
N ILE A 341 -1.00 20.65 -14.09
CA ILE A 341 -0.12 20.70 -15.27
C ILE A 341 0.37 22.12 -15.52
N GLU A 342 -0.52 23.12 -15.50
CA GLU A 342 -0.13 24.53 -15.66
C GLU A 342 0.91 24.96 -14.61
N MET A 343 0.72 24.56 -13.35
CA MET A 343 1.68 24.82 -12.28
C MET A 343 3.02 24.13 -12.51
N ILE A 344 3.01 22.88 -12.99
CA ILE A 344 4.23 22.14 -13.34
C ILE A 344 4.93 22.80 -14.52
N ASP A 345 4.21 23.17 -15.58
CA ASP A 345 4.80 23.77 -16.78
C ASP A 345 5.41 25.15 -16.50
N SER A 346 4.79 25.98 -15.65
CA SER A 346 5.40 27.22 -15.14
C SER A 346 6.74 26.94 -14.46
N TYR A 347 6.75 25.94 -13.58
CA TYR A 347 7.96 25.52 -12.88
C TYR A 347 9.03 24.96 -13.84
N LEU A 348 8.68 24.09 -14.78
CA LEU A 348 9.61 23.49 -15.74
C LEU A 348 10.24 24.55 -16.65
N LYS A 349 9.47 25.55 -17.09
CA LYS A 349 9.99 26.68 -17.89
C LYS A 349 11.06 27.47 -17.14
N ARG A 350 10.89 27.65 -15.83
CA ARG A 350 11.79 28.47 -15.00
C ARG A 350 13.02 27.71 -14.52
N TYR A 351 12.85 26.48 -14.04
CA TYR A 351 13.93 25.71 -13.40
C TYR A 351 14.67 24.80 -14.38
N LYS A 352 14.08 24.48 -15.54
CA LYS A 352 14.66 23.64 -16.61
C LYS A 352 15.40 22.40 -16.09
N PRO A 353 14.75 21.56 -15.26
CA PRO A 353 15.35 20.30 -14.83
C PRO A 353 15.61 19.38 -16.03
N THR A 354 16.54 18.44 -15.86
CA THR A 354 17.02 17.53 -16.90
C THR A 354 16.54 16.10 -16.75
N THR A 355 16.46 15.59 -15.53
CA THR A 355 16.14 14.18 -15.27
C THR A 355 14.83 14.06 -14.49
N TYR A 356 14.85 14.49 -13.22
CA TYR A 356 13.67 14.46 -12.36
C TYR A 356 12.91 15.77 -12.48
N ILE A 357 11.58 15.74 -12.35
CA ILE A 357 10.80 16.98 -12.24
C ILE A 357 11.32 17.80 -11.06
N PHE A 358 11.61 17.16 -9.93
CA PHE A 358 12.16 17.82 -8.76
C PHE A 358 13.62 17.41 -8.51
N GLU A 359 14.55 18.20 -9.02
CA GLU A 359 15.98 17.96 -8.82
C GLU A 359 16.51 18.57 -7.52
N GLY A 360 17.52 17.91 -6.95
CA GLY A 360 18.24 18.25 -5.73
C GLY A 360 19.13 19.49 -5.83
N GLN A 361 20.24 19.47 -5.09
CA GLN A 361 21.23 20.57 -5.10
C GLN A 361 22.06 20.58 -6.38
N ARG A 362 22.34 19.40 -6.93
CA ARG A 362 23.00 19.22 -8.23
C ARG A 362 21.94 18.87 -9.27
N GLN A 363 22.15 19.37 -10.48
CA GLN A 363 21.30 19.05 -11.62
C GLN A 363 21.37 17.55 -11.91
N GLY A 364 20.22 16.93 -12.23
CA GLY A 364 20.08 15.49 -12.43
C GLY A 364 19.93 14.65 -11.15
N ASP A 365 20.32 15.15 -9.96
CA ASP A 365 20.18 14.39 -8.72
C ASP A 365 18.72 14.43 -8.21
N PRO A 366 18.18 13.34 -7.64
CA PRO A 366 16.85 13.33 -7.06
C PRO A 366 16.77 14.24 -5.82
N TYR A 367 15.60 14.81 -5.57
CA TYR A 367 15.39 15.64 -4.38
C TYR A 367 15.51 14.84 -3.07
N SER A 368 16.10 15.45 -2.04
CA SER A 368 16.25 14.78 -0.74
C SER A 368 14.92 14.54 -0.06
N ALA A 369 14.67 13.27 0.30
CA ALA A 369 13.49 12.84 1.02
C ALA A 369 13.33 13.52 2.40
N THR A 370 14.43 13.79 3.10
CA THR A 370 14.39 14.50 4.39
C THR A 370 14.05 15.98 4.20
N SER A 371 14.51 16.58 3.10
CA SER A 371 14.14 17.96 2.75
C SER A 371 12.65 18.09 2.49
N VAL A 372 12.02 17.15 1.78
CA VAL A 372 10.55 17.18 1.55
C VAL A 372 9.77 17.18 2.87
N GLU A 373 10.17 16.35 3.84
CA GLU A 373 9.51 16.31 5.16
C GLU A 373 9.68 17.61 5.92
N LYS A 374 10.90 18.20 5.90
CA LYS A 374 11.17 19.50 6.54
C LYS A 374 10.35 20.62 5.90
N ILE A 375 10.29 20.65 4.57
CA ILE A 375 9.50 21.64 3.81
C ILE A 375 8.02 21.55 4.20
N PHE A 376 7.47 20.33 4.28
CA PHE A 376 6.10 20.13 4.71
C PHE A 376 5.88 20.61 6.15
N GLY A 377 6.79 20.29 7.08
CA GLY A 377 6.72 20.77 8.46
C GLY A 377 6.71 22.31 8.55
N VAL A 378 7.57 22.97 7.78
CA VAL A 378 7.62 24.44 7.68
C VAL A 378 6.32 24.99 7.07
N ALA A 379 5.78 24.34 6.04
CA ALA A 379 4.52 24.72 5.43
C ALA A 379 3.34 24.61 6.41
N CYS A 380 3.27 23.53 7.20
CA CYS A 380 2.27 23.38 8.27
C CYS A 380 2.38 24.48 9.33
N LEU A 381 3.59 24.80 9.77
CA LEU A 381 3.83 25.87 10.74
C LEU A 381 3.35 27.22 10.22
N ARG A 382 3.75 27.58 8.99
CA ARG A 382 3.34 28.84 8.32
C ARG A 382 1.84 28.90 8.05
N ALA A 383 1.23 27.75 7.74
CA ALA A 383 -0.20 27.66 7.54
C ALA A 383 -0.99 27.70 8.87
N GLY A 384 -0.35 27.68 10.04
CA GLY A 384 -1.02 27.68 11.35
C GLY A 384 -1.71 26.35 11.68
N ILE A 385 -1.17 25.23 11.20
CA ILE A 385 -1.73 23.89 11.42
C ILE A 385 -1.22 23.34 12.75
N ARG A 386 -2.13 23.20 13.73
CA ARG A 386 -1.82 22.66 15.07
C ARG A 386 -1.84 21.13 15.14
N LYS A 387 -2.44 20.47 14.13
CA LYS A 387 -2.53 19.01 14.02
C LYS A 387 -1.13 18.41 13.89
N LYS A 388 -0.85 17.35 14.66
CA LYS A 388 0.36 16.52 14.46
C LYS A 388 0.17 15.70 13.19
N ILE A 389 0.72 16.19 12.08
CA ILE A 389 0.61 15.57 10.76
C ILE A 389 1.96 15.50 10.05
N THR A 390 2.16 14.42 9.30
CA THR A 390 3.33 14.22 8.45
C THR A 390 2.93 14.26 6.99
N LEU A 391 3.89 14.18 6.07
CA LEU A 391 3.63 14.19 4.64
C LEU A 391 2.64 13.09 4.19
N HIS A 392 2.61 11.94 4.88
CA HIS A 392 1.61 10.89 4.63
C HIS A 392 0.18 11.38 4.86
N GLY A 393 -0.01 12.36 5.75
CA GLY A 393 -1.29 13.00 6.00
C GLY A 393 -1.88 13.68 4.77
N LEU A 394 -1.06 14.29 3.89
CA LEU A 394 -1.56 14.83 2.62
C LEU A 394 -2.16 13.73 1.75
N ARG A 395 -1.47 12.59 1.65
CA ARG A 395 -1.95 11.43 0.90
C ARG A 395 -3.20 10.80 1.52
N HIS A 396 -3.28 10.73 2.85
CA HIS A 396 -4.50 10.29 3.53
C HIS A 396 -5.65 11.25 3.23
N SER A 397 -5.40 12.55 3.26
CA SER A 397 -6.41 13.58 2.96
C SER A 397 -6.87 13.51 1.51
N TYR A 398 -5.97 13.28 0.55
CA TYR A 398 -6.34 13.02 -0.84
C TYR A 398 -7.32 11.84 -0.97
N ALA A 399 -7.00 10.71 -0.34
CA ALA A 399 -7.84 9.52 -0.37
C ALA A 399 -9.23 9.78 0.25
N THR A 400 -9.27 10.40 1.42
CA THR A 400 -10.52 10.75 2.10
C THR A 400 -11.35 11.74 1.26
N HIS A 401 -10.74 12.76 0.68
CA HIS A 401 -11.45 13.73 -0.16
C HIS A 401 -12.01 13.11 -1.45
N LEU A 402 -11.31 12.15 -2.06
CA LEU A 402 -11.85 11.38 -3.19
C LEU A 402 -13.09 10.58 -2.78
N LEU A 403 -13.02 9.91 -1.63
CA LEU A 403 -14.12 9.13 -1.08
C LEU A 403 -15.32 10.01 -0.74
N GLU A 404 -15.10 11.17 -0.12
CA GLU A 404 -16.13 12.17 0.17
C GLU A 404 -16.79 12.73 -1.09
N THR A 405 -16.06 12.78 -2.21
CA THR A 405 -16.59 13.22 -3.50
C THR A 405 -17.41 12.11 -4.19
N GLY A 406 -17.45 10.90 -3.61
CA GLY A 406 -18.20 9.75 -4.12
C GLY A 406 -17.37 8.83 -5.02
N THR A 407 -16.04 8.97 -5.02
CA THR A 407 -15.16 8.03 -5.74
C THR A 407 -15.21 6.68 -5.05
N ASP A 408 -15.43 5.62 -5.82
CA ASP A 408 -15.50 4.27 -5.27
C ASP A 408 -14.14 3.81 -4.70
N LEU A 409 -14.21 3.06 -3.60
CA LEU A 409 -13.06 2.66 -2.79
C LEU A 409 -12.04 1.84 -3.60
N ARG A 410 -12.50 1.08 -4.61
CA ARG A 410 -11.62 0.26 -5.46
C ARG A 410 -10.77 1.13 -6.38
N TYR A 411 -11.34 2.19 -6.95
CA TYR A 411 -10.54 3.15 -7.72
C TYR A 411 -9.53 3.86 -6.84
N ILE A 412 -9.91 4.24 -5.61
CA ILE A 412 -8.97 4.85 -4.65
C ILE A 412 -7.82 3.88 -4.32
N GLN A 413 -8.09 2.57 -4.17
CA GLN A 413 -7.06 1.54 -3.97
C GLN A 413 -6.06 1.50 -5.13
N GLU A 414 -6.55 1.53 -6.36
CA GLU A 414 -5.73 1.50 -7.57
C GLU A 414 -4.89 2.77 -7.71
N LEU A 415 -5.49 3.95 -7.52
CA LEU A 415 -4.82 5.25 -7.58
C LEU A 415 -3.71 5.38 -6.53
N LEU A 416 -3.91 4.80 -5.34
CA LEU A 416 -2.90 4.79 -4.29
C LEU A 416 -1.89 3.63 -4.45
N GLY A 417 -2.16 2.63 -5.29
CA GLY A 417 -1.33 1.44 -5.42
C GLY A 417 -1.26 0.67 -4.10
N HIS A 418 -2.42 0.41 -3.49
CA HIS A 418 -2.54 -0.40 -2.29
C HIS A 418 -2.70 -1.88 -2.66
N LYS A 419 -1.89 -2.76 -2.05
CA LYS A 419 -1.97 -4.22 -2.29
C LYS A 419 -3.15 -4.90 -1.58
N SER A 420 -3.71 -4.26 -0.55
CA SER A 420 -4.78 -4.82 0.28
C SER A 420 -5.87 -3.79 0.53
N SER A 421 -7.13 -4.24 0.45
CA SER A 421 -8.30 -3.40 0.74
C SER A 421 -8.28 -2.85 2.15
N LYS A 422 -7.74 -3.62 3.12
CA LYS A 422 -7.60 -3.26 4.53
C LYS A 422 -6.83 -1.95 4.76
N THR A 423 -5.89 -1.60 3.89
CA THR A 423 -5.16 -0.32 3.96
C THR A 423 -5.96 0.88 3.46
N THR A 424 -7.08 0.63 2.78
CA THR A 424 -7.95 1.66 2.20
C THR A 424 -9.28 1.74 2.94
N GLU A 425 -9.73 0.66 3.57
CA GLU A 425 -10.83 0.63 4.54
C GLU A 425 -10.58 1.58 5.73
N ILE A 426 -9.32 1.88 6.06
CA ILE A 426 -8.98 2.91 7.06
C ILE A 426 -9.62 4.27 6.72
N TYR A 427 -9.88 4.58 5.44
CA TYR A 427 -10.48 5.84 5.01
C TYR A 427 -12.02 5.86 5.13
N THR A 428 -12.68 4.71 5.13
CA THR A 428 -14.15 4.66 5.22
C THR A 428 -14.65 5.05 6.62
N HIS A 429 -13.83 4.84 7.64
CA HIS A 429 -14.12 5.27 9.02
C HIS A 429 -14.02 6.79 9.24
N VAL A 430 -13.58 7.56 8.25
CA VAL A 430 -13.30 9.00 8.39
C VAL A 430 -14.26 9.88 7.59
N THR A 431 -15.18 9.31 6.81
CA THR A 431 -16.05 10.11 5.96
C THR A 431 -17.09 10.86 6.79
N GLU A 432 -16.95 12.18 6.88
CA GLU A 432 -17.88 13.07 7.59
C GLU A 432 -19.33 12.98 7.06
N LYS A 433 -19.49 12.73 5.76
CA LYS A 433 -20.81 12.65 5.09
C LYS A 433 -21.74 11.57 5.64
N SER A 434 -21.20 10.51 6.23
CA SER A 434 -22.00 9.44 6.85
C SER A 434 -22.36 9.78 8.29
N ILE A 435 -21.52 10.55 9.00
CA ILE A 435 -21.69 10.88 10.42
C ILE A 435 -22.52 12.14 10.60
N GLN A 436 -22.33 13.18 9.77
CA GLN A 436 -23.13 14.42 9.82
C GLN A 436 -24.60 14.23 9.43
N LYS A 437 -24.93 13.14 8.73
CA LYS A 437 -26.32 12.75 8.45
C LYS A 437 -26.99 12.01 9.61
N ILE A 438 -26.22 11.58 10.60
CA ILE A 438 -26.76 11.00 11.83
C ILE A 438 -27.20 12.19 12.68
N ARG A 439 -28.51 12.43 12.72
CA ARG A 439 -29.11 13.42 13.62
C ARG A 439 -28.80 13.01 15.05
N SER A 440 -28.38 13.96 15.88
CA SER A 440 -28.27 13.69 17.31
C SER A 440 -29.68 13.52 17.88
N PRO A 441 -29.96 12.50 18.69
CA PRO A 441 -31.24 12.43 19.41
C PRO A 441 -31.54 13.67 20.26
N PHE A 442 -30.49 14.44 20.61
CA PHE A 442 -30.63 15.74 21.28
C PHE A 442 -31.21 16.84 20.38
N ASP A 443 -31.06 16.72 19.06
CA ASP A 443 -31.65 17.68 18.10
C ASP A 443 -33.18 17.55 18.01
N ASP A 444 -33.75 16.50 18.60
CA ASP A 444 -35.17 16.18 18.66
C ASP A 444 -35.78 16.39 20.08
N LEU A 445 -34.99 16.91 21.04
CA LEU A 445 -35.44 17.38 22.37
C LEU A 445 -35.75 18.88 22.30
#